data_AF-A0A2H9M4N3-F1
#
_entry.id   AF-A0A2H9M4N3-F1
#
_cell.length_a   1.000
_cell.length_b   1.000
_cell.length_c   1.000
_cell.angle_alpha   90.00
_cell.angle_beta   90.00
_cell.angle_gamma   90.00
#
_symmetry.space_group_name_H-M   'P 1'
#
loop_
_entity.id
_entity.type
_entity.pdbx_description
1 polymer ?
#
loop_
_entity_poly.entity_id
_entity_poly.type
_entity_poly.pdbx_seq_one_letter_code
_entity_poly.pdbx_strand_id
1 'polypeptide(L)'
;MGYNVKFYKMRALFVGRFQPLHPGHIKAIIEISKKYEVIVVVGSAQENYTAKNPFTAGERAEMIIREENFKNLNLNVIPVSDINNHTIWVKYIISLLPKFDIVYTRNPLTKILFEKEGFEVTAQKIYTDEYGKIYSGTNIRNEILNKHENIWKKMISESAYKFIKEIKGDERIINLSDSNKQESHSGKYIV
;
A
#
# COMPACT_ATOMS: atom_id res chain seq x y z
N MET A 1 12.54 -30.60 -31.64
CA MET A 1 13.05 -29.45 -30.85
C MET A 1 11.85 -28.73 -30.27
N GLY A 2 11.41 -29.15 -29.07
CA GLY A 2 10.29 -28.49 -28.40
C GLY A 2 10.74 -27.12 -27.91
N TYR A 3 10.05 -26.07 -28.32
CA TYR A 3 10.22 -24.77 -27.69
C TYR A 3 9.86 -24.93 -26.22
N ASN A 4 10.86 -24.86 -25.34
CA ASN A 4 10.67 -24.65 -23.92
C ASN A 4 10.07 -23.25 -23.75
N VAL A 5 8.77 -23.14 -23.95
CA VAL A 5 8.00 -22.01 -23.45
C VAL A 5 8.11 -22.14 -21.94
N LYS A 6 9.02 -21.36 -21.33
CA LYS A 6 8.94 -21.08 -19.89
C LYS A 6 7.49 -20.69 -19.65
N PHE A 7 6.72 -21.53 -18.98
CA PHE A 7 5.43 -21.12 -18.44
C PHE A 7 5.74 -19.92 -17.57
N TYR A 8 5.50 -18.72 -18.10
CA TYR A 8 5.61 -17.50 -17.31
C TYR A 8 4.68 -17.72 -16.14
N LYS A 9 5.22 -17.71 -14.92
CA LYS A 9 4.37 -17.65 -13.73
C LYS A 9 3.42 -16.48 -13.97
N MET A 10 2.12 -16.76 -13.92
CA MET A 10 1.08 -15.73 -14.04
C MET A 10 1.38 -14.62 -13.02
N ARG A 11 1.17 -13.37 -13.40
CA ARG A 11 1.41 -12.22 -12.50
C ARG A 11 0.12 -11.73 -11.90
N ALA A 12 0.16 -11.47 -10.60
CA ALA A 12 -0.93 -10.87 -9.84
C ALA A 12 -0.61 -9.40 -9.54
N LEU A 13 -1.60 -8.53 -9.75
CA LEU A 13 -1.54 -7.13 -9.35
C LEU A 13 -2.12 -6.97 -7.95
N PHE A 14 -1.35 -6.40 -7.02
CA PHE A 14 -1.83 -6.05 -5.68
C PHE A 14 -1.68 -4.54 -5.46
N VAL A 15 -2.80 -3.84 -5.28
CA VAL A 15 -2.82 -2.37 -5.16
C VAL A 15 -3.06 -1.95 -3.71
N GLY A 16 -2.23 -1.05 -3.20
CA GLY A 16 -2.39 -0.51 -1.86
C GLY A 16 -1.77 0.88 -1.71
N ARG A 17 -2.26 1.67 -0.74
CA ARG A 17 -1.65 2.95 -0.38
C ARG A 17 -0.46 2.79 0.55
N PHE A 18 -0.42 1.73 1.36
CA PHE A 18 0.67 1.44 2.32
C PHE A 18 1.05 2.61 3.24
N GLN A 19 0.06 3.22 3.89
CA GLN A 19 0.24 4.38 4.78
C GLN A 19 0.01 4.02 6.28
N PRO A 20 0.86 3.23 6.95
CA PRO A 20 2.08 2.54 6.46
C PRO A 20 1.80 1.11 5.92
N LEU A 21 2.87 0.39 5.55
CA LEU A 21 2.84 -1.08 5.42
C LEU A 21 2.47 -1.72 6.78
N HIS A 22 1.65 -2.76 6.77
CA HIS A 22 1.16 -3.42 7.98
C HIS A 22 0.93 -4.92 7.76
N PRO A 23 0.74 -5.73 8.82
CA PRO A 23 0.73 -7.19 8.72
C PRO A 23 -0.38 -7.73 7.82
N GLY A 24 -1.53 -7.05 7.74
CA GLY A 24 -2.57 -7.40 6.78
C GLY A 24 -2.12 -7.36 5.31
N HIS A 25 -1.31 -6.36 4.92
CA HIS A 25 -0.73 -6.30 3.58
C HIS A 25 0.30 -7.41 3.38
N ILE A 26 1.17 -7.61 4.38
CA ILE A 26 2.23 -8.62 4.35
C ILE A 26 1.65 -10.03 4.14
N LYS A 27 0.66 -10.40 4.95
CA LYS A 27 -0.04 -11.68 4.84
C LYS A 27 -0.72 -11.83 3.47
N ALA A 28 -1.36 -10.78 2.95
CA ALA A 28 -1.99 -10.83 1.63
C ALA A 28 -0.99 -11.07 0.51
N ILE A 29 0.12 -10.31 0.48
CA ILE A 29 1.17 -10.44 -0.53
C ILE A 29 1.82 -11.82 -0.46
N ILE A 30 2.12 -12.33 0.73
CA ILE A 30 2.68 -13.69 0.92
C ILE A 30 1.72 -14.74 0.35
N GLU A 31 0.42 -14.69 0.69
CA GLU A 31 -0.53 -15.68 0.17
C GLU A 31 -0.65 -15.64 -1.35
N ILE A 32 -0.68 -14.46 -1.96
CA ILE A 32 -0.72 -14.32 -3.42
C ILE A 32 0.58 -14.87 -4.04
N SER A 33 1.73 -14.59 -3.43
CA SER A 33 3.06 -15.01 -3.92
C SER A 33 3.26 -16.53 -3.98
N LYS A 34 2.44 -17.30 -3.25
CA LYS A 34 2.46 -18.78 -3.31
C LYS A 34 2.08 -19.30 -4.70
N LYS A 35 1.30 -18.54 -5.47
CA LYS A 35 0.79 -18.94 -6.80
C LYS A 35 1.28 -18.04 -7.92
N TYR A 36 1.57 -16.78 -7.64
CA TYR A 36 1.85 -15.76 -8.65
C TYR A 36 3.16 -15.01 -8.36
N GLU A 37 3.82 -14.49 -9.39
CA GLU A 37 4.72 -13.35 -9.19
C GLU A 37 3.83 -12.11 -8.91
N VAL A 38 4.24 -11.23 -7.99
CA VAL A 38 3.36 -10.15 -7.52
C VAL A 38 3.90 -8.79 -7.95
N ILE A 39 3.06 -8.03 -8.65
CA ILE A 39 3.28 -6.60 -8.89
C ILE A 39 2.56 -5.85 -7.78
N VAL A 40 3.33 -5.21 -6.90
CA VAL A 40 2.82 -4.41 -5.78
C VAL A 40 2.77 -2.95 -6.23
N VAL A 41 1.55 -2.44 -6.47
CA VAL A 41 1.36 -1.03 -6.82
C VAL A 41 1.21 -0.19 -5.56
N VAL A 42 2.17 0.71 -5.36
CA VAL A 42 2.09 1.78 -4.36
C VAL A 42 1.22 2.89 -4.94
N GLY A 43 -0.10 2.77 -4.73
CA GLY A 43 -1.12 3.67 -5.24
C GLY A 43 -1.14 5.01 -4.53
N SER A 44 -1.80 6.01 -5.13
CA SER A 44 -1.75 7.40 -4.67
C SER A 44 -0.31 7.87 -4.45
N ALA A 45 0.58 7.59 -5.41
CA ALA A 45 2.00 7.90 -5.29
C ALA A 45 2.29 9.40 -5.07
N GLN A 46 1.44 10.27 -5.64
CA GLN A 46 1.50 11.72 -5.48
C GLN A 46 1.11 12.22 -4.08
N GLU A 47 0.40 11.42 -3.28
CA GLU A 47 -0.08 11.84 -1.96
C GLU A 47 0.98 11.63 -0.88
N ASN A 48 1.34 12.70 -0.16
CA ASN A 48 2.34 12.71 0.90
C ASN A 48 2.13 13.90 1.85
N TYR A 49 2.78 13.90 3.01
CA TYR A 49 2.71 14.97 4.03
C TYR A 49 1.29 15.41 4.42
N THR A 50 0.34 14.47 4.51
CA THR A 50 -0.99 14.72 5.10
C THR A 50 -1.27 13.73 6.24
N ALA A 51 -2.20 14.04 7.15
CA ALA A 51 -2.59 13.10 8.21
C ALA A 51 -3.13 11.76 7.65
N LYS A 52 -3.72 11.78 6.46
CA LYS A 52 -4.20 10.58 5.75
C LYS A 52 -3.08 9.86 5.00
N ASN A 53 -2.16 10.61 4.38
CA ASN A 53 -1.02 10.13 3.58
C ASN A 53 0.30 10.74 4.09
N PRO A 54 0.83 10.31 5.23
CA PRO A 54 2.03 10.94 5.80
C PRO A 54 3.34 10.59 5.07
N PHE A 55 3.40 9.41 4.43
CA PHE A 55 4.60 8.89 3.80
C PHE A 55 4.60 9.13 2.28
N THR A 56 5.76 9.43 1.72
CA THR A 56 5.99 9.56 0.27
C THR A 56 5.89 8.21 -0.43
N ALA A 57 5.79 8.20 -1.76
CA ALA A 57 5.86 6.95 -2.54
C ALA A 57 7.17 6.18 -2.29
N GLY A 58 8.31 6.89 -2.25
CA GLY A 58 9.63 6.29 -2.00
C GLY A 58 9.73 5.66 -0.62
N GLU A 59 9.28 6.36 0.43
CA GLU A 59 9.27 5.82 1.80
C GLU A 59 8.41 4.55 1.90
N ARG A 60 7.25 4.54 1.23
CA ARG A 60 6.36 3.37 1.21
C ARG A 60 6.96 2.20 0.43
N ALA A 61 7.61 2.47 -0.70
CA ALA A 61 8.32 1.46 -1.45
C ALA A 61 9.48 0.88 -0.63
N GLU A 62 10.24 1.72 0.08
CA GLU A 62 11.32 1.30 0.96
C GLU A 62 10.82 0.41 2.11
N MET A 63 9.66 0.73 2.72
CA MET A 63 9.03 -0.17 3.71
C MET A 63 8.74 -1.56 3.14
N ILE A 64 8.30 -1.65 1.89
CA ILE A 64 8.02 -2.93 1.22
C ILE A 64 9.32 -3.65 0.87
N ILE A 65 10.32 -2.95 0.34
CA ILE A 65 11.62 -3.52 -0.07
C ILE A 65 12.39 -4.06 1.15
N ARG A 66 12.35 -3.35 2.27
CA ARG A 66 13.01 -3.75 3.53
C ARG A 66 12.29 -4.86 4.29
N GLU A 67 11.07 -5.22 3.93
CA GLU A 67 10.29 -6.20 4.67
C GLU A 67 10.93 -7.59 4.61
N GLU A 68 11.40 -8.08 5.75
CA GLU A 68 12.11 -9.36 5.87
C GLU A 68 11.30 -10.54 5.32
N ASN A 69 9.99 -10.53 5.51
CA ASN A 69 9.11 -11.58 5.00
C ASN A 69 9.05 -11.65 3.47
N PHE A 70 9.51 -10.61 2.77
CA PHE A 70 9.52 -10.52 1.31
C PHE A 70 10.88 -10.85 0.68
N LYS A 71 11.93 -11.07 1.47
CA LYS A 71 13.33 -11.24 0.99
C LYS A 71 13.50 -12.31 -0.10
N ASN A 72 12.68 -13.36 -0.09
CA ASN A 72 12.73 -14.47 -1.06
C ASN A 72 11.56 -14.47 -2.04
N LEU A 73 10.75 -13.41 -2.06
CA LEU A 73 9.63 -13.28 -2.98
C LEU A 73 10.05 -12.50 -4.22
N ASN A 74 9.53 -12.91 -5.38
CA ASN A 74 9.70 -12.14 -6.61
C ASN A 74 8.60 -11.06 -6.67
N LEU A 75 8.93 -9.86 -6.23
CA LEU A 75 8.03 -8.71 -6.16
C LEU A 75 8.51 -7.59 -7.09
N ASN A 76 7.58 -6.99 -7.84
CA ASN A 76 7.82 -5.74 -8.55
C ASN A 76 7.07 -4.61 -7.80
N VAL A 77 7.80 -3.73 -7.13
CA VAL A 77 7.20 -2.62 -6.37
C VAL A 77 7.19 -1.37 -7.26
N ILE A 78 6.00 -0.94 -7.69
CA ILE A 78 5.87 0.14 -8.68
C ILE A 78 4.93 1.23 -8.12
N PRO A 79 5.43 2.44 -7.86
CA PRO A 79 4.59 3.57 -7.52
C PRO A 79 3.73 4.02 -8.70
N VAL A 80 2.44 4.24 -8.44
CA VAL A 80 1.53 4.79 -9.45
C VAL A 80 0.68 5.91 -8.85
N SER A 81 0.72 7.07 -9.50
CA SER A 81 -0.11 8.22 -9.13
C SER A 81 -1.55 8.02 -9.57
N ASP A 82 -2.49 8.56 -8.82
CA ASP A 82 -3.88 8.63 -9.25
C ASP A 82 -4.01 9.59 -10.44
N ILE A 83 -4.95 9.32 -11.33
CA ILE A 83 -5.34 10.24 -12.40
C ILE A 83 -6.80 10.61 -12.25
N ASN A 84 -7.14 11.85 -12.57
CA ASN A 84 -8.51 12.36 -12.44
C ASN A 84 -9.39 11.97 -13.66
N ASN A 85 -9.31 10.71 -14.06
CA ASN A 85 -10.12 10.15 -15.14
C ASN A 85 -10.20 8.62 -15.01
N HIS A 86 -11.31 8.13 -14.44
CA HIS A 86 -11.51 6.71 -14.22
C HIS A 86 -11.62 5.91 -15.53
N THR A 87 -12.10 6.50 -16.62
CA THR A 87 -12.32 5.82 -17.90
C THR A 87 -11.01 5.37 -18.56
N ILE A 88 -9.89 6.06 -18.29
CA ILE A 88 -8.58 5.69 -18.83
C ILE A 88 -7.63 5.12 -17.76
N TRP A 89 -8.06 5.04 -16.50
CA TRP A 89 -7.21 4.65 -15.37
C TRP A 89 -6.60 3.26 -15.52
N VAL A 90 -7.38 2.26 -15.99
CA VAL A 90 -6.84 0.91 -16.20
C VAL A 90 -5.82 0.88 -17.34
N LYS A 91 -6.09 1.58 -18.45
CA LYS A 91 -5.15 1.68 -19.58
C LYS A 91 -3.85 2.37 -19.17
N TYR A 92 -3.96 3.42 -18.35
CA TYR A 92 -2.82 4.07 -17.74
C TYR A 92 -2.01 3.10 -16.86
N ILE A 93 -2.68 2.34 -15.98
CA ILE A 93 -2.03 1.31 -15.16
C ILE A 93 -1.31 0.28 -16.04
N ILE A 94 -1.96 -0.26 -17.07
CA ILE A 94 -1.36 -1.25 -17.99
C ILE A 94 -0.12 -0.69 -18.68
N SER A 95 -0.13 0.60 -19.06
CA SER A 95 1.01 1.24 -19.74
C SER A 95 2.27 1.37 -18.87
N LEU A 96 2.11 1.34 -17.54
CA LEU A 96 3.21 1.52 -16.58
C LEU A 96 3.76 0.20 -16.03
N LEU A 97 3.01 -0.89 -16.15
CA LEU A 97 3.30 -2.14 -15.44
C LEU A 97 3.72 -3.25 -16.41
N PRO A 98 4.57 -4.19 -15.95
CA PRO A 98 4.72 -5.48 -16.61
C PRO A 98 3.36 -6.17 -16.79
N LYS A 99 3.22 -7.01 -17.83
CA LYS A 99 1.99 -7.78 -18.07
C LYS A 99 1.59 -8.59 -16.84
N PHE A 100 0.31 -8.48 -16.44
CA PHE A 100 -0.34 -9.25 -15.38
C PHE A 100 -1.67 -9.83 -15.85
N ASP A 101 -2.14 -10.86 -15.14
CA ASP A 101 -3.27 -11.68 -15.54
C ASP A 101 -4.46 -11.58 -14.57
N ILE A 102 -4.18 -11.35 -13.28
CA ILE A 102 -5.20 -11.26 -12.22
C ILE A 102 -4.97 -10.05 -11.32
N VAL A 103 -6.06 -9.42 -10.87
CA VAL A 103 -6.03 -8.26 -9.97
C VAL A 103 -6.61 -8.61 -8.61
N TYR A 104 -5.88 -8.29 -7.55
CA TYR A 104 -6.33 -8.41 -6.17
C TYR A 104 -6.73 -7.05 -5.60
N THR A 105 -8.04 -6.85 -5.41
CA THR A 105 -8.56 -5.61 -4.81
C THR A 105 -9.87 -5.85 -4.04
N ARG A 106 -10.05 -5.10 -2.96
CA ARG A 106 -11.35 -4.96 -2.27
C ARG A 106 -12.00 -3.60 -2.52
N ASN A 107 -11.36 -2.73 -3.31
CA ASN A 107 -11.95 -1.44 -3.67
C ASN A 107 -13.01 -1.68 -4.78
N PRO A 108 -14.29 -1.36 -4.54
CA PRO A 108 -15.36 -1.63 -5.50
C PRO A 108 -15.15 -0.92 -6.85
N LEU A 109 -14.66 0.32 -6.84
CA LEU A 109 -14.38 1.07 -8.07
C LEU A 109 -13.25 0.41 -8.86
N THR A 110 -12.12 0.08 -8.23
CA THR A 110 -11.01 -0.63 -8.87
C THR A 110 -11.48 -1.96 -9.46
N LYS A 111 -12.32 -2.70 -8.75
CA LYS A 111 -12.90 -3.96 -9.24
C LYS A 111 -13.68 -3.73 -10.55
N ILE A 112 -14.66 -2.82 -10.53
CA ILE A 112 -15.50 -2.52 -11.69
C ILE A 112 -14.66 -2.09 -12.90
N LEU A 113 -13.66 -1.23 -12.68
CA LEU A 113 -12.83 -0.73 -13.76
C LEU A 113 -12.00 -1.83 -14.43
N PHE A 114 -11.39 -2.73 -13.65
CA PHE A 114 -10.60 -3.83 -14.21
C PHE A 114 -11.46 -4.91 -14.86
N GLU A 115 -12.59 -5.27 -14.26
CA GLU A 115 -13.53 -6.24 -14.86
C GLU A 115 -14.05 -5.74 -16.21
N LYS A 116 -14.31 -4.43 -16.34
CA LYS A 116 -14.74 -3.80 -17.61
C LYS A 116 -13.70 -3.91 -18.72
N GLU A 117 -12.41 -3.95 -18.37
CA GLU A 117 -11.30 -4.13 -19.32
C GLU A 117 -10.91 -5.62 -19.49
N GLY A 118 -11.72 -6.55 -18.94
CA GLY A 118 -11.58 -7.99 -19.17
C GLY A 118 -10.61 -8.72 -18.24
N PHE A 119 -10.16 -8.09 -17.15
CA PHE A 119 -9.29 -8.74 -16.18
C PHE A 119 -10.06 -9.63 -15.21
N GLU A 120 -9.44 -10.74 -14.80
CA GLU A 120 -9.89 -11.49 -13.63
C GLU A 120 -9.63 -10.66 -12.38
N VAL A 121 -10.66 -10.46 -11.55
CA VAL A 121 -10.54 -9.70 -10.29
C VAL A 121 -10.98 -10.55 -9.11
N THR A 122 -10.09 -10.68 -8.13
CA THR A 122 -10.33 -11.42 -6.90
C THR A 122 -10.20 -10.49 -5.70
N ALA A 123 -11.06 -10.66 -4.70
CA ALA A 123 -10.91 -9.98 -3.43
C ALA A 123 -9.83 -10.67 -2.59
N GLN A 124 -8.80 -9.94 -2.16
CA GLN A 124 -7.84 -10.46 -1.19
C GLN A 124 -8.51 -10.78 0.15
N LYS A 125 -7.97 -11.76 0.87
CA LYS A 125 -8.40 -12.11 2.21
C LYS A 125 -8.19 -10.93 3.17
N ILE A 126 -9.13 -10.69 4.07
CA ILE A 126 -8.96 -9.78 5.20
C ILE A 126 -8.27 -10.56 6.32
N TYR A 127 -7.24 -9.96 6.90
CA TYR A 127 -6.51 -10.54 8.03
C TYR A 127 -6.77 -9.75 9.30
N THR A 128 -6.84 -10.47 10.41
CA THR A 128 -6.98 -9.93 11.75
C THR A 128 -5.77 -10.26 12.60
N ASP A 129 -5.61 -9.53 13.69
CA ASP A 129 -4.74 -9.93 14.80
C ASP A 129 -5.35 -11.06 15.64
N GLU A 130 -4.65 -11.44 16.70
CA GLU A 130 -5.03 -12.49 17.66
C GLU A 130 -6.33 -12.19 18.42
N TYR A 131 -6.75 -10.92 18.47
CA TYR A 131 -7.99 -10.47 19.11
C TYR A 131 -9.14 -10.28 18.12
N GLY A 132 -8.95 -10.65 16.85
CA GLY A 132 -9.97 -10.51 15.81
C GLY A 132 -10.10 -9.10 15.22
N LYS A 133 -9.20 -8.17 15.56
CA LYS A 133 -9.23 -6.80 15.01
C LYS A 133 -8.56 -6.76 13.64
N ILE A 134 -9.20 -6.09 12.69
CA ILE A 134 -8.68 -5.94 11.31
C ILE A 134 -7.44 -5.03 11.33
N TYR A 135 -6.38 -5.47 10.64
CA TYR A 135 -5.21 -4.62 10.40
C TYR A 135 -5.58 -3.42 9.53
N SER A 136 -5.26 -2.21 9.99
CA SER A 136 -5.64 -0.98 9.32
C SER A 136 -4.58 0.10 9.52
N GLY A 137 -4.12 0.69 8.41
CA GLY A 137 -3.25 1.86 8.45
C GLY A 137 -3.87 3.05 9.20
N THR A 138 -5.20 3.20 9.13
CA THR A 138 -5.90 4.25 9.90
C THR A 138 -5.76 4.05 11.40
N ASN A 139 -5.95 2.82 11.88
CA ASN A 139 -5.77 2.53 13.31
C ASN A 139 -4.33 2.77 13.75
N ILE A 140 -3.35 2.35 12.93
CA ILE A 140 -1.92 2.58 13.22
C ILE A 140 -1.61 4.08 13.33
N ARG A 141 -2.06 4.89 12.35
CA ARG A 141 -1.86 6.35 12.39
C ARG A 141 -2.55 6.98 13.60
N ASN A 142 -3.73 6.50 14.00
CA ASN A 142 -4.40 7.00 15.21
C ASN A 142 -3.60 6.72 16.48
N GLU A 143 -3.04 5.52 16.63
CA GLU A 143 -2.18 5.20 17.78
C GLU A 143 -0.88 6.02 17.78
N ILE A 144 -0.31 6.32 16.61
CA ILE A 144 0.83 7.26 16.48
C ILE A 144 0.42 8.67 16.93
N LEU A 145 -0.72 9.18 16.45
CA LEU A 145 -1.25 10.50 16.83
C LEU A 145 -1.48 10.63 18.34
N ASN A 146 -1.94 9.56 18.98
CA ASN A 146 -2.13 9.49 20.43
C ASN A 146 -0.83 9.26 21.21
N LYS A 147 0.33 9.22 20.53
CA LYS A 147 1.67 9.00 21.12
C LYS A 147 1.78 7.64 21.84
N HIS A 148 1.00 6.65 21.41
CA HIS A 148 0.98 5.31 22.00
C HIS A 148 2.03 4.39 21.36
N GLU A 149 3.32 4.71 21.49
CA GLU A 149 4.42 3.96 20.85
C GLU A 149 4.42 2.47 21.19
N ASN A 150 4.16 2.13 22.46
CA ASN A 150 4.11 0.74 22.90
C ASN A 150 2.97 -0.08 22.28
N ILE A 151 1.96 0.59 21.71
CA ILE A 151 0.83 -0.04 21.02
C ILE A 151 1.15 -0.17 19.53
N TRP A 152 1.41 0.95 18.84
CA TRP A 152 1.53 0.91 17.38
C TRP A 152 2.75 0.15 16.88
N LYS A 153 3.85 0.09 17.65
CA LYS A 153 5.02 -0.75 17.31
C LYS A 153 4.66 -2.24 17.18
N LYS A 154 3.63 -2.71 17.90
CA LYS A 154 3.13 -4.10 17.84
C LYS A 154 2.14 -4.31 16.68
N MET A 155 1.65 -3.24 16.07
CA MET A 155 0.66 -3.28 14.99
C MET A 155 1.30 -3.39 13.60
N ILE A 156 2.63 -3.26 13.50
CA ILE A 156 3.40 -3.29 12.26
C ILE A 156 4.59 -4.26 12.40
N SER A 157 5.31 -4.51 11.30
CA SER A 157 6.53 -5.31 11.33
C SER A 157 7.70 -4.51 11.94
N GLU A 158 8.68 -5.22 12.46
CA GLU A 158 9.92 -4.63 13.00
C GLU A 158 10.64 -3.78 11.94
N SER A 159 10.68 -4.25 10.69
CA SER A 159 11.29 -3.52 9.56
C SER A 159 10.59 -2.19 9.30
N ALA A 160 9.25 -2.19 9.26
CA ALA A 160 8.47 -0.97 9.07
C ALA A 160 8.61 -0.02 10.27
N TYR A 161 8.62 -0.54 11.51
CA TYR A 161 8.83 0.26 12.72
C TYR A 161 10.17 0.99 12.69
N LYS A 162 11.27 0.25 12.47
CA LYS A 162 12.63 0.81 12.38
C LYS A 162 12.71 1.90 11.32
N PHE A 163 12.16 1.64 10.13
CA PHE A 163 12.18 2.61 9.05
C PHE A 163 11.35 3.87 9.37
N ILE A 164 10.17 3.74 9.97
CA ILE A 164 9.36 4.90 10.40
C ILE A 164 10.13 5.75 11.40
N LYS A 165 10.82 5.14 12.38
CA LYS A 165 11.65 5.88 13.34
C LYS A 165 12.86 6.54 12.68
N GLU A 166 13.53 5.86 11.75
CA GLU A 166 14.67 6.38 10.98
C GLU A 166 14.33 7.69 10.25
N ILE A 167 13.16 7.74 9.60
CA ILE A 167 12.70 8.93 8.86
C ILE A 167 11.92 9.93 9.73
N LYS A 168 11.85 9.71 11.05
CA LYS A 168 11.02 10.47 12.00
C LYS A 168 9.56 10.60 11.56
N GLY A 169 9.02 9.54 10.98
CA GLY A 169 7.70 9.50 10.37
C GLY A 169 6.56 9.59 11.38
N ASP A 170 6.77 9.09 12.60
CA ASP A 170 5.85 9.23 13.72
C ASP A 170 5.74 10.68 14.20
N GLU A 171 6.88 11.36 14.38
CA GLU A 171 6.92 12.80 14.69
C GLU A 171 6.22 13.62 13.59
N ARG A 172 6.48 13.28 12.31
CA ARG A 172 5.82 13.92 11.16
C ARG A 172 4.30 13.79 11.24
N ILE A 173 3.78 12.59 11.52
CA ILE A 173 2.33 12.35 11.65
C ILE A 173 1.73 13.23 12.75
N ILE A 174 2.38 13.32 13.91
CA ILE A 174 1.93 14.14 15.03
C ILE A 174 1.88 15.62 14.63
N ASN A 175 2.97 16.15 14.06
CA ASN A 175 3.07 17.56 13.69
C ASN A 175 2.05 17.97 12.61
N LEU A 176 1.79 17.10 11.63
CA LEU A 176 0.80 17.35 10.56
C LEU A 176 -0.65 17.40 11.07
N SER A 177 -0.93 16.80 12.24
CA SER A 177 -2.25 16.89 12.86
C SER A 177 -2.44 18.20 13.61
N ASP A 178 -1.38 18.68 14.26
CA ASP A 178 -1.41 19.91 15.04
C ASP A 178 -1.49 21.15 14.12
N SER A 179 -0.86 21.13 12.94
CA SER A 179 -1.00 22.20 11.94
C SER A 179 -2.43 22.33 11.40
N ASN A 180 -3.11 21.20 11.10
CA ASN A 180 -4.51 21.20 10.65
C ASN A 180 -5.49 21.70 11.74
N LYS A 181 -5.17 21.51 13.02
CA LYS A 181 -5.96 22.07 14.14
C LYS A 181 -5.79 23.58 14.29
N GLN A 182 -4.60 24.10 13.96
CA GLN A 182 -4.35 25.53 13.97
C GLN A 182 -5.03 26.22 12.78
N GLU A 183 -4.96 25.65 11.57
CA GLU A 183 -5.66 26.19 10.39
C GLU A 183 -7.19 26.19 10.52
N SER A 184 -7.77 25.22 11.25
CA SER A 184 -9.22 25.22 11.52
C SER A 184 -9.67 26.27 12.56
N HIS A 185 -8.74 26.83 13.35
CA HIS A 185 -8.99 27.95 14.26
C HIS A 185 -8.54 29.31 13.69
N SER A 186 -7.69 29.33 12.67
CA SER A 186 -7.26 30.53 11.96
C SER A 186 -7.66 30.43 10.49
N GLY A 187 -8.92 30.74 10.20
CA GLY A 187 -9.32 31.00 8.82
C GLY A 187 -8.52 32.16 8.26
N LYS A 188 -7.52 31.88 7.40
CA LYS A 188 -7.02 32.65 6.24
C LYS A 188 -5.53 32.45 5.96
N TYR A 189 -5.24 32.03 4.71
CA TYR A 189 -4.01 32.14 3.91
C TYR A 189 -2.73 31.49 4.54
N ILE A 190 -1.86 30.79 3.79
CA ILE A 190 -1.02 31.27 2.68
C ILE A 190 -0.32 30.04 2.04
N VAL A 191 -0.18 30.10 0.70
CA VAL A 191 0.59 29.33 -0.34
C VAL A 191 1.01 27.89 -0.09
#